data_AF-A0A1V9YJ63-F1
#
_entry.id   AF-A0A1V9YJ63-F1
#
_cell.length_a   1.000
_cell.length_b   1.000
_cell.length_c   1.000
_cell.angle_alpha   90.00
_cell.angle_beta   90.00
_cell.angle_gamma   90.00
#
_symmetry.space_group_name_H-M   'P 1'
#
loop_
_entity.id
_entity.type
_entity.pdbx_description
1 polymer ?
#
loop_
_entity_poly.entity_id
_entity_poly.type
_entity_poly.pdbx_seq_one_letter_code
_entity_poly.pdbx_strand_id
1 'polypeptide(L)'
;MDKAVEAYVRGRADAAVTDIVAVMTVQSVLEEMVTDIEVWDHENERTRLAQELHRCKALLAQAAIHERVAWDEKQKMVQQMHAFRLQGKELATKLLQQVEHVALDAAKHEVVEKELEEAKEKLASMGSLTRELARAQREIRDLHRKQGIHNLLHATPSHQRVSGPRSTADVLVGFPDKVLMGVFAFLAAHDVLRLSMTCHSWKMRISILFGVQSPPATPKVVHAPALLPRKPMSVFDKSQLAKADEILNSLSNREVKFFRDLMLRMKQLEASLSQAEAEKEDVAARLHGAENVRDFLMDKLKDLEEALAAGMEQTARRSRRGAFERLFMAYLDAKTQELEDALAESSAQNEELKAELDRVHRQHQAKTRVLDDMLRHGHKKVLVKEVRTLRAENARLQTETRGYRLQLQQLKQSLLQLDSFDAFE
;
A
#
# COMPACT_ATOMS: atom_id res chain seq x y z
N MET A 1 67.10 -14.07 -112.36
CA MET A 1 66.84 -14.85 -111.14
C MET A 1 66.64 -13.91 -109.95
N ASP A 2 67.55 -12.97 -109.70
CA ASP A 2 67.49 -12.07 -108.52
C ASP A 2 66.20 -11.27 -108.37
N LYS A 3 65.66 -10.66 -109.45
CA LYS A 3 64.41 -9.90 -109.39
C LYS A 3 63.16 -10.74 -109.00
N ALA A 4 63.14 -12.02 -109.36
CA ALA A 4 62.02 -12.91 -109.04
C ALA A 4 62.08 -13.40 -107.59
N VAL A 5 63.28 -13.67 -107.08
CA VAL A 5 63.51 -13.99 -105.66
C VAL A 5 63.18 -12.79 -104.79
N GLU A 6 63.61 -11.58 -105.20
CA GLU A 6 63.31 -10.34 -104.48
C GLU A 6 61.80 -10.04 -104.41
N ALA A 7 61.07 -10.25 -105.51
CA ALA A 7 59.61 -10.11 -105.54
C ALA A 7 58.89 -11.14 -104.66
N TYR A 8 59.37 -12.40 -104.63
CA TYR A 8 58.82 -13.45 -103.77
C TYR A 8 59.07 -13.17 -102.28
N VAL A 9 60.28 -12.74 -101.93
CA VAL A 9 60.64 -12.36 -100.55
C VAL A 9 59.83 -11.14 -100.10
N ARG A 10 59.67 -10.12 -100.97
CA ARG A 10 58.87 -8.93 -100.66
C ARG A 10 57.39 -9.28 -100.47
N GLY A 11 56.80 -10.09 -101.34
CA GLY A 11 55.40 -10.54 -101.18
C GLY A 11 55.17 -11.38 -99.92
N ARG A 12 56.14 -12.21 -99.53
CA ARG A 12 56.06 -12.97 -98.27
C ARG A 12 56.26 -12.08 -97.04
N ALA A 13 57.11 -11.07 -97.14
CA ALA A 13 57.29 -10.06 -96.09
C ALA A 13 56.01 -9.21 -95.92
N ASP A 14 55.40 -8.76 -97.01
CA ASP A 14 54.15 -7.99 -96.98
C ASP A 14 52.99 -8.80 -96.39
N ALA A 15 52.88 -10.09 -96.73
CA ALA A 15 51.91 -11.00 -96.12
C ALA A 15 52.16 -11.18 -94.61
N ALA A 16 53.41 -11.39 -94.20
CA ALA A 16 53.77 -11.52 -92.79
C ALA A 16 53.51 -10.22 -91.99
N VAL A 17 53.75 -9.04 -92.59
CA VAL A 17 53.42 -7.75 -91.99
C VAL A 17 51.90 -7.60 -91.84
N THR A 18 51.13 -8.02 -92.84
CA THR A 18 49.66 -7.99 -92.80
C THR A 18 49.12 -8.90 -91.68
N ASP A 19 49.66 -10.11 -91.53
CA ASP A 19 49.30 -11.04 -90.46
C ASP A 19 49.67 -10.49 -89.08
N ILE A 20 50.85 -9.87 -88.93
CA ILE A 20 51.27 -9.21 -87.68
C ILE A 20 50.32 -8.08 -87.32
N VAL A 21 49.96 -7.22 -88.29
CA VAL A 21 49.00 -6.13 -88.07
C VAL A 21 47.64 -6.67 -87.65
N ALA A 22 47.17 -7.76 -88.27
CA ALA A 22 45.91 -8.41 -87.89
C ALA A 22 45.96 -9.01 -86.48
N VAL A 23 47.08 -9.61 -86.07
CA VAL A 23 47.26 -10.10 -84.70
C VAL A 23 47.30 -8.95 -83.69
N MET A 24 47.99 -7.85 -84.02
CA MET A 24 48.05 -6.67 -83.15
C MET A 24 46.68 -6.00 -82.99
N THR A 25 45.86 -5.94 -84.05
CA THR A 25 44.50 -5.39 -83.92
C THR A 25 43.60 -6.30 -83.09
N VAL A 26 43.67 -7.62 -83.28
CA VAL A 26 42.94 -8.59 -82.44
C VAL A 26 43.40 -8.47 -80.98
N GLN A 27 44.69 -8.35 -80.73
CA GLN A 27 45.23 -8.17 -79.38
C GLN A 27 44.72 -6.87 -78.74
N SER A 28 44.73 -5.75 -79.47
CA SER A 28 44.19 -4.47 -78.99
C SER A 28 42.72 -4.57 -78.61
N VAL A 29 41.89 -5.22 -79.43
CA VAL A 29 40.46 -5.41 -79.14
C VAL A 29 40.26 -6.31 -77.92
N LEU A 30 41.06 -7.37 -77.79
CA LEU A 30 41.00 -8.24 -76.61
C LEU A 30 41.41 -7.51 -75.33
N GLU A 31 42.43 -6.66 -75.38
CA GLU A 31 42.84 -5.81 -74.26
C GLU A 31 41.74 -4.81 -73.86
N GLU A 32 41.07 -4.18 -74.82
CA GLU A 32 39.90 -3.33 -74.57
C GLU A 32 38.74 -4.11 -73.95
N MET A 33 38.40 -5.29 -74.50
CA MET A 33 37.34 -6.14 -73.95
C MET A 33 37.63 -6.62 -72.53
N VAL A 34 38.88 -6.96 -72.21
CA VAL A 34 39.29 -7.31 -70.84
C VAL A 34 39.08 -6.12 -69.92
N THR A 35 39.50 -4.92 -70.36
CA THR A 35 39.32 -3.68 -69.59
C THR A 35 37.84 -3.38 -69.35
N ASP A 36 36.97 -3.55 -70.35
CA ASP A 36 35.53 -3.35 -70.23
C ASP A 36 34.89 -4.33 -69.23
N ILE A 37 35.32 -5.60 -69.23
CA ILE A 37 34.84 -6.60 -68.28
C ILE A 37 35.28 -6.25 -66.86
N GLU A 38 36.53 -5.81 -66.66
CA GLU A 38 37.03 -5.38 -65.36
C GLU A 38 36.28 -4.16 -64.83
N VAL A 39 36.03 -3.16 -65.68
CA VAL A 39 35.23 -1.97 -65.33
C VAL A 39 33.81 -2.36 -64.95
N TRP A 40 33.17 -3.23 -65.75
CA TRP A 40 31.81 -3.71 -65.48
C TRP A 40 31.72 -4.47 -64.14
N ASP A 41 32.69 -5.33 -63.82
CA ASP A 41 32.73 -6.06 -62.56
C ASP A 41 32.91 -5.10 -61.37
N HIS A 42 33.79 -4.12 -61.50
CA HIS A 42 33.97 -3.07 -60.49
C HIS A 42 32.71 -2.21 -60.29
N GLU A 43 31.99 -1.86 -61.35
CA GLU A 43 30.75 -1.10 -61.27
C GLU A 43 29.63 -1.89 -60.59
N ASN A 44 29.53 -3.19 -60.88
CA ASN A 44 28.59 -4.09 -60.23
C ASN A 44 28.88 -4.23 -58.74
N GLU A 45 30.14 -4.48 -58.36
CA GLU A 45 30.52 -4.61 -56.96
C GLU A 45 30.32 -3.29 -56.21
N ARG A 46 30.64 -2.14 -56.84
CA ARG A 46 30.35 -0.82 -56.27
C ARG A 46 28.85 -0.63 -56.02
N THR A 47 28.01 -1.04 -56.96
CA THR A 47 26.55 -0.94 -56.84
C THR A 47 26.01 -1.82 -55.72
N ARG A 48 26.52 -3.05 -55.62
CA ARG A 48 26.19 -3.98 -54.53
C ARG A 48 26.58 -3.41 -53.17
N LEU A 49 27.83 -2.96 -53.01
CA LEU A 49 28.31 -2.37 -51.77
C LEU A 49 27.53 -1.10 -51.39
N ALA A 50 27.13 -0.28 -52.36
CA ALA A 50 26.30 0.89 -52.11
C ALA A 50 24.90 0.51 -51.58
N GLN A 51 24.30 -0.57 -52.11
CA GLN A 51 23.02 -1.08 -51.62
C GLN A 51 23.15 -1.66 -50.19
N GLU A 52 24.20 -2.44 -49.94
CA GLU A 52 24.48 -2.99 -48.61
C GLU A 52 24.73 -1.88 -47.57
N LEU A 53 25.48 -0.83 -47.94
CA LEU A 53 25.70 0.34 -47.10
C LEU A 53 24.38 1.08 -46.81
N HIS A 54 23.52 1.25 -47.81
CA HIS A 54 22.23 1.90 -47.62
C HIS A 54 21.33 1.10 -46.67
N ARG A 55 21.29 -0.24 -46.84
CA ARG A 55 20.58 -1.15 -45.94
C ARG A 55 21.12 -1.06 -44.51
N CYS A 56 22.44 -1.07 -44.32
CA CYS A 56 23.05 -0.94 -43.00
C CYS A 56 22.72 0.41 -42.34
N LYS A 57 22.76 1.51 -43.10
CA LYS A 57 22.37 2.84 -42.60
C LYS A 57 20.91 2.88 -42.17
N ALA A 58 20.01 2.25 -42.93
CA ALA A 58 18.60 2.17 -42.58
C ALA A 58 18.37 1.36 -41.28
N LEU A 59 19.04 0.23 -41.13
CA LEU A 59 18.98 -0.58 -39.91
C LEU A 59 19.54 0.16 -38.69
N LEU A 60 20.65 0.89 -38.86
CA LEU A 60 21.23 1.69 -37.79
C LEU A 60 20.30 2.83 -37.36
N ALA A 61 19.65 3.50 -38.31
CA ALA A 61 18.64 4.52 -38.01
C ALA A 61 17.44 3.95 -37.24
N GLN A 62 16.95 2.77 -37.64
CA GLN A 62 15.88 2.07 -36.92
C GLN A 62 16.31 1.69 -35.51
N ALA A 63 17.50 1.11 -35.34
CA ALA A 63 18.05 0.77 -34.02
C ALA A 63 18.15 2.00 -33.11
N ALA A 64 18.64 3.13 -33.62
CA ALA A 64 18.72 4.38 -32.86
C ALA A 64 17.33 4.90 -32.41
N ILE A 65 16.30 4.75 -33.24
CA ILE A 65 14.92 5.09 -32.87
C ILE A 65 14.42 4.16 -31.76
N HIS A 66 14.64 2.85 -31.89
CA HIS A 66 14.24 1.87 -30.88
C HIS A 66 14.93 2.12 -29.53
N GLU A 67 16.24 2.41 -29.53
CA GLU A 67 16.98 2.77 -28.33
C GLU A 67 16.40 4.03 -27.67
N ARG A 68 16.04 5.05 -28.46
CA ARG A 68 15.43 6.28 -27.96
C ARG A 68 14.10 6.02 -27.26
N VAL A 69 13.22 5.23 -27.89
CA VAL A 69 11.91 4.87 -27.32
C VAL A 69 12.09 4.07 -26.02
N ALA A 70 12.98 3.09 -26.00
CA ALA A 70 13.27 2.31 -24.80
C ALA A 70 13.82 3.20 -23.66
N TRP A 71 14.61 4.22 -23.99
CA TRP A 71 15.11 5.19 -23.02
C TRP A 71 13.98 6.04 -22.42
N ASP A 72 13.06 6.53 -23.26
CA ASP A 72 11.91 7.31 -22.83
C ASP A 72 10.97 6.48 -21.92
N GLU A 73 10.75 5.21 -22.23
CA GLU A 73 10.00 4.27 -21.40
C GLU A 73 10.66 4.06 -20.04
N LYS A 74 11.98 3.82 -20.03
CA LYS A 74 12.76 3.69 -18.80
C LYS A 74 12.68 4.95 -17.94
N GLN A 75 12.75 6.13 -18.55
CA GLN A 75 12.63 7.40 -17.85
C GLN A 75 11.24 7.58 -17.23
N LYS A 76 10.17 7.23 -17.95
CA LYS A 76 8.79 7.22 -17.41
C LYS A 76 8.65 6.28 -16.22
N MET A 77 9.22 5.08 -16.30
CA MET A 77 9.20 4.11 -15.19
C MET A 77 9.91 4.64 -13.95
N VAL A 78 11.07 5.28 -14.11
CA VAL A 78 11.80 5.89 -12.99
C VAL A 78 10.98 7.02 -12.34
N GLN A 79 10.31 7.85 -13.13
CA GLN A 79 9.43 8.91 -12.62
C GLN A 79 8.23 8.34 -11.84
N GLN A 80 7.59 7.28 -12.36
CA GLN A 80 6.50 6.60 -11.67
C GLN A 80 6.96 5.95 -10.37
N MET A 81 8.11 5.28 -10.37
CA MET A 81 8.71 4.72 -9.16
C MET A 81 9.01 5.80 -8.11
N HIS A 82 9.49 6.97 -8.52
CA HIS A 82 9.69 8.09 -7.61
C HIS A 82 8.37 8.59 -7.01
N ALA A 83 7.32 8.71 -7.82
CA ALA A 83 5.99 9.10 -7.36
C ALA A 83 5.42 8.10 -6.35
N PHE A 84 5.50 6.78 -6.63
CA PHE A 84 5.07 5.75 -5.69
C PHE A 84 5.86 5.78 -4.38
N ARG A 85 7.17 6.03 -4.44
CA ARG A 85 7.98 6.19 -3.24
C ARG A 85 7.52 7.38 -2.38
N LEU A 86 7.17 8.51 -3.00
CA LEU A 86 6.66 9.69 -2.27
C LEU A 86 5.30 9.40 -1.64
N GLN A 87 4.37 8.80 -2.39
CA GLN A 87 3.06 8.39 -1.89
C GLN A 87 3.19 7.38 -0.74
N GLY A 88 4.11 6.42 -0.86
CA GLY A 88 4.39 5.45 0.21
C GLY A 88 4.91 6.11 1.47
N LYS A 89 5.79 7.12 1.35
CA LYS A 89 6.25 7.91 2.50
C LYS A 89 5.11 8.69 3.15
N GLU A 90 4.28 9.35 2.36
CA GLU A 90 3.12 10.11 2.87
C GLU A 90 2.14 9.19 3.62
N LEU A 91 1.82 8.03 3.04
CA LEU A 91 0.95 7.04 3.68
C LEU A 91 1.56 6.53 4.99
N ALA A 92 2.86 6.23 5.02
CA ALA A 92 3.55 5.82 6.23
C ALA A 92 3.49 6.89 7.32
N THR A 93 3.67 8.18 6.97
CA THR A 93 3.53 9.27 7.94
C THR A 93 2.11 9.40 8.48
N LYS A 94 1.09 9.26 7.62
CA LYS A 94 -0.33 9.28 8.04
C LYS A 94 -0.66 8.12 8.98
N LEU A 95 -0.17 6.92 8.68
CA LEU A 95 -0.34 5.75 9.54
C LEU A 95 0.34 5.95 10.90
N LEU A 96 1.55 6.51 10.91
CA LEU A 96 2.26 6.77 12.16
C LEU A 96 1.50 7.76 13.04
N GLN A 97 0.96 8.83 12.45
CA GLN A 97 0.09 9.79 13.15
C GLN A 97 -1.17 9.11 13.71
N GLN A 98 -1.83 8.25 12.93
CA GLN A 98 -3.01 7.52 13.41
C GLN A 98 -2.68 6.59 14.58
N VAL A 99 -1.53 5.90 14.54
CA VAL A 99 -1.06 5.06 15.66
C VAL A 99 -0.81 5.90 16.91
N GLU A 100 -0.21 7.08 16.78
CA GLU A 100 -0.02 8.01 17.90
C GLU A 100 -1.35 8.47 18.51
N HIS A 101 -2.37 8.75 17.68
CA HIS A 101 -3.70 9.14 18.16
C HIS A 101 -4.36 8.00 18.93
N VAL A 102 -4.31 6.77 18.39
CA VAL A 102 -4.85 5.59 19.07
C VAL A 102 -4.11 5.31 20.38
N ALA A 103 -2.79 5.49 20.42
CA ALA A 103 -2.01 5.34 21.66
C ALA A 103 -2.41 6.37 22.72
N LEU A 104 -2.64 7.62 22.33
CA LEU A 104 -3.14 8.66 23.24
C LEU A 104 -4.54 8.34 23.75
N ASP A 105 -5.45 7.86 22.90
CA ASP A 105 -6.80 7.51 23.31
C ASP A 105 -6.82 6.26 24.22
N ALA A 106 -5.96 5.27 23.96
CA ALA A 106 -5.78 4.13 24.85
C ALA A 106 -5.27 4.57 26.24
N ALA A 107 -4.31 5.49 26.30
CA ALA A 107 -3.82 6.04 27.56
C ALA A 107 -4.90 6.79 28.35
N LYS A 108 -5.74 7.58 27.66
CA LYS A 108 -6.90 8.24 28.30
C LYS A 108 -7.90 7.22 28.83
N HIS A 109 -8.18 6.16 28.06
CA HIS A 109 -9.08 5.09 28.48
C HIS A 109 -8.58 4.40 29.75
N GLU A 110 -7.28 4.12 29.84
CA GLU A 110 -6.68 3.53 31.05
C GLU A 110 -6.85 4.42 32.29
N VAL A 111 -6.75 5.75 32.13
CA VAL A 111 -7.01 6.70 33.23
C VAL A 111 -8.46 6.65 33.68
N VAL A 112 -9.40 6.67 32.72
CA VAL A 112 -10.84 6.60 33.03
C VAL A 112 -11.21 5.26 33.69
N GLU A 113 -10.60 4.15 33.29
CA GLU A 113 -10.79 2.86 33.95
C GLU A 113 -10.30 2.86 35.40
N LYS A 114 -9.15 3.50 35.68
CA LYS A 114 -8.66 3.68 37.07
C LYS A 114 -9.61 4.53 37.91
N GLU A 115 -10.08 5.64 37.37
CA GLU A 115 -11.07 6.50 38.05
C GLU A 115 -12.39 5.77 38.32
N LEU A 116 -12.82 4.90 37.40
CA LEU A 116 -14.00 4.07 37.56
C LEU A 116 -13.82 3.04 38.69
N GLU A 117 -12.67 2.38 38.79
CA GLU A 117 -12.38 1.45 39.89
C GLU A 117 -12.31 2.18 41.24
N GLU A 118 -11.67 3.34 41.32
CA GLU A 118 -11.69 4.16 42.54
C GLU A 118 -13.12 4.57 42.95
N ALA A 119 -13.97 4.91 41.98
CA ALA A 119 -15.37 5.24 42.24
C ALA A 119 -16.16 4.03 42.76
N LYS A 120 -15.92 2.83 42.22
CA LYS A 120 -16.51 1.58 42.71
C LYS A 120 -16.08 1.27 44.15
N GLU A 121 -14.79 1.46 44.48
CA GLU A 121 -14.29 1.28 45.84
C GLU A 121 -14.93 2.27 46.83
N LYS A 122 -15.04 3.55 46.46
CA LYS A 122 -15.72 4.58 47.26
C LYS A 122 -17.20 4.25 47.49
N LEU A 123 -17.89 3.74 46.46
CA LEU A 123 -19.27 3.25 46.59
C LEU A 123 -19.37 2.06 47.54
N ALA A 124 -18.44 1.10 47.45
CA ALA A 124 -18.40 -0.05 48.35
C ALA A 124 -18.17 0.37 49.80
N SER A 125 -17.26 1.32 50.06
CA SER A 125 -17.02 1.86 51.40
C SER A 125 -18.23 2.61 51.95
N MET A 126 -18.90 3.43 51.11
CA MET A 126 -20.18 4.07 51.48
C MET A 126 -21.26 3.04 51.81
N GLY A 127 -21.35 1.95 51.05
CA GLY A 127 -22.27 0.84 51.33
C GLY A 127 -21.99 0.15 52.67
N SER A 128 -20.72 0.01 53.05
CA SER A 128 -20.34 -0.48 54.39
C SER A 128 -20.77 0.50 55.48
N LEU A 129 -20.45 1.79 55.32
CA LEU A 129 -20.80 2.84 56.30
C LEU A 129 -22.32 2.92 56.50
N THR A 130 -23.09 2.79 55.43
CA THR A 130 -24.56 2.77 55.47
C THR A 130 -25.08 1.56 56.27
N ARG A 131 -24.44 0.39 56.13
CA ARG A 131 -24.78 -0.81 56.93
C ARG A 131 -24.43 -0.62 58.41
N GLU A 132 -23.30 -0.02 58.72
CA GLU A 132 -22.91 0.31 60.10
C GLU A 132 -23.84 1.33 60.74
N LEU A 133 -24.21 2.40 60.01
CA LEU A 133 -25.20 3.37 60.47
C LEU A 133 -26.54 2.68 60.77
N ALA A 134 -26.99 1.78 59.90
CA ALA A 134 -28.22 1.02 60.13
C ALA A 134 -28.13 0.04 61.33
N ARG A 135 -26.93 -0.46 61.67
CA ARG A 135 -26.68 -1.25 62.88
C ARG A 135 -26.70 -0.35 64.13
N ALA A 136 -25.97 0.76 64.12
CA ALA A 136 -25.95 1.72 65.22
C ALA A 136 -27.35 2.28 65.51
N GLN A 137 -28.14 2.60 64.48
CA GLN A 137 -29.53 3.01 64.63
C GLN A 137 -30.42 1.90 65.24
N ARG A 138 -30.14 0.62 64.96
CA ARG A 138 -30.82 -0.51 65.63
C ARG A 138 -30.43 -0.60 67.10
N GLU A 139 -29.14 -0.54 67.42
CA GLU A 139 -28.66 -0.56 68.81
C GLU A 139 -29.23 0.60 69.63
N ILE A 140 -29.26 1.83 69.09
CA ILE A 140 -29.86 2.99 69.76
C ILE A 140 -31.35 2.73 70.06
N ARG A 141 -32.10 2.16 69.12
CA ARG A 141 -33.51 1.81 69.35
C ARG A 141 -33.67 0.74 70.42
N ASP A 142 -32.80 -0.28 70.43
CA ASP A 142 -32.84 -1.34 71.44
C ASP A 142 -32.42 -0.83 72.83
N LEU A 143 -31.43 0.07 72.91
CA LEU A 143 -31.06 0.76 74.15
C LEU A 143 -32.23 1.61 74.66
N HIS A 144 -32.88 2.41 73.80
CA HIS A 144 -34.06 3.18 74.19
C HIS A 144 -35.20 2.28 74.69
N ARG A 145 -35.43 1.10 74.07
CA ARG A 145 -36.40 0.11 74.56
C ARG A 145 -36.02 -0.42 75.94
N LYS A 146 -34.76 -0.84 76.13
CA LYS A 146 -34.25 -1.33 77.43
C LYS A 146 -34.34 -0.26 78.52
N GLN A 147 -34.01 0.99 78.20
CA GLN A 147 -34.07 2.12 79.12
C GLN A 147 -35.52 2.50 79.46
N GLY A 148 -36.45 2.41 78.50
CA GLY A 148 -37.88 2.55 78.74
C GLY A 148 -38.42 1.47 79.69
N ILE A 149 -38.03 0.20 79.49
CA ILE A 149 -38.38 -0.92 80.37
C ILE A 149 -37.77 -0.73 81.77
N HIS A 150 -36.50 -0.30 81.85
CA HIS A 150 -35.84 0.01 83.14
C HIS A 150 -36.57 1.12 83.91
N ASN A 151 -36.99 2.18 83.23
CA ASN A 151 -37.75 3.27 83.84
C ASN A 151 -39.15 2.85 84.29
N LEU A 152 -39.78 1.88 83.59
CA LEU A 152 -41.06 1.29 84.00
C LEU A 152 -40.91 0.38 85.23
N LEU A 153 -39.79 -0.34 85.35
CA LEU A 153 -39.52 -1.26 86.47
C LEU A 153 -39.03 -0.56 87.74
N HIS A 154 -38.37 0.60 87.62
CA HIS A 154 -37.84 1.39 88.75
C HIS A 154 -38.67 2.63 89.09
N ALA A 155 -39.93 2.70 88.68
CA ALA A 155 -40.81 3.82 89.00
C ALA A 155 -41.29 3.79 90.46
N THR A 156 -40.54 4.42 91.37
CA THR A 156 -41.08 4.95 92.64
C THR A 156 -41.84 6.25 92.40
N PRO A 157 -42.95 6.53 93.12
CA PRO A 157 -43.74 7.74 92.91
C PRO A 157 -43.05 8.90 93.63
N SER A 158 -42.17 9.59 92.92
CA SER A 158 -41.66 10.89 93.34
C SER A 158 -41.82 11.87 92.20
N HIS A 159 -42.75 12.81 92.39
CA HIS A 159 -42.80 14.06 91.67
C HIS A 159 -41.41 14.72 91.69
N GLN A 160 -40.70 14.66 90.58
CA GLN A 160 -39.68 15.64 90.24
C GLN A 160 -39.52 15.63 88.72
N ARG A 161 -39.93 16.74 88.10
CA ARG A 161 -39.51 17.10 86.75
C ARG A 161 -37.99 17.27 86.78
N VAL A 162 -37.28 16.20 86.47
CA VAL A 162 -35.85 16.29 86.15
C VAL A 162 -35.78 16.69 84.69
N SER A 163 -35.38 17.95 84.48
CA SER A 163 -34.95 18.45 83.18
C SER A 163 -33.87 17.51 82.65
N GLY A 164 -34.12 16.91 81.48
CA GLY A 164 -33.11 16.17 80.74
C GLY A 164 -31.86 17.03 80.50
N PRO A 165 -30.71 16.41 80.21
CA PRO A 165 -29.48 17.14 79.94
C PRO A 165 -29.75 18.14 78.81
N ARG A 166 -29.53 19.43 79.08
CA ARG A 166 -29.57 20.48 78.06
C ARG A 166 -28.62 20.07 76.95
N SER A 167 -29.20 19.74 75.80
CA SER A 167 -28.47 19.51 74.57
C SER A 167 -27.54 20.69 74.33
N THR A 168 -26.25 20.44 74.07
CA THR A 168 -25.28 21.47 73.67
C THR A 168 -25.73 22.27 72.44
N ALA A 169 -26.75 21.77 71.72
CA ALA A 169 -27.44 22.50 70.66
C ALA A 169 -28.13 23.79 71.15
N ASP A 170 -28.59 23.86 72.41
CA ASP A 170 -29.32 25.04 72.93
C ASP A 170 -28.40 26.24 73.23
N VAL A 171 -27.10 26.01 73.47
CA VAL A 171 -26.14 27.10 73.78
C VAL A 171 -25.85 27.94 72.54
N LEU A 172 -25.77 27.29 71.37
CA LEU A 172 -25.47 27.95 70.10
C LEU A 172 -26.69 28.67 69.49
N VAL A 173 -27.91 28.30 69.90
CA VAL A 173 -29.15 28.99 69.54
C VAL A 173 -29.23 30.41 70.15
N GLY A 174 -28.38 30.76 71.12
CA GLY A 174 -28.31 32.11 71.69
C GLY A 174 -27.38 33.10 70.98
N PHE A 175 -26.51 32.65 70.06
CA PHE A 175 -25.50 33.51 69.45
C PHE A 175 -26.08 34.47 68.41
N PRO A 176 -25.53 35.68 68.19
CA PRO A 176 -26.01 36.59 67.14
C PRO A 176 -25.89 35.98 65.73
N ASP A 177 -26.86 36.28 64.86
CA ASP A 177 -26.94 35.76 63.48
C ASP A 177 -25.66 36.01 62.66
N LYS A 178 -25.00 37.16 62.88
CA LYS A 178 -23.74 37.52 62.21
C LYS A 178 -22.58 36.57 62.55
N VAL A 179 -22.54 36.06 63.79
CA VAL A 179 -21.52 35.10 64.24
C VAL A 179 -21.81 33.72 63.65
N LEU A 180 -23.09 33.33 63.61
CA LEU A 180 -23.52 32.06 63.03
C LEU A 180 -23.25 31.97 61.52
N MET A 181 -23.50 33.05 60.78
CA MET A 181 -23.15 33.12 59.35
C MET A 181 -21.64 33.02 59.12
N GLY A 182 -20.84 33.60 60.02
CA GLY A 182 -19.38 33.44 60.00
C GLY A 182 -18.94 31.98 60.17
N VAL A 183 -19.62 31.22 61.03
CA VAL A 183 -19.36 29.77 61.21
C VAL A 183 -19.85 28.97 60.01
N PHE A 184 -21.04 29.28 59.48
CA PHE A 184 -21.61 28.60 58.32
C PHE A 184 -20.81 28.80 57.03
N ALA A 185 -20.07 29.89 56.89
CA ALA A 185 -19.16 30.10 55.77
C ALA A 185 -18.05 29.04 55.69
N PHE A 186 -17.71 28.37 56.80
CA PHE A 186 -16.71 27.30 56.85
C PHE A 186 -17.32 25.89 56.84
N LEU A 187 -18.64 25.76 56.69
CA LEU A 187 -19.34 24.47 56.66
C LEU A 187 -19.91 24.19 55.27
N ALA A 188 -19.93 22.92 54.87
CA ALA A 188 -20.61 22.50 53.65
C ALA A 188 -22.13 22.57 53.82
N ALA A 189 -22.87 22.81 52.72
CA ALA A 189 -24.33 22.96 52.74
C ALA A 189 -25.05 21.77 53.42
N HIS A 190 -24.50 20.56 53.26
CA HIS A 190 -25.03 19.36 53.89
C HIS A 190 -24.94 19.38 55.41
N ASP A 191 -23.87 19.95 55.98
CA ASP A 191 -23.66 19.98 57.43
C ASP A 191 -24.52 21.06 58.10
N VAL A 192 -24.72 22.19 57.41
CA VAL A 192 -25.68 23.24 57.84
C VAL A 192 -27.11 22.68 57.84
N LEU A 193 -27.49 21.90 56.83
CA LEU A 193 -28.79 21.23 56.78
C LEU A 193 -28.94 20.16 57.87
N ARG A 194 -27.90 19.39 58.19
CA ARG A 194 -27.93 18.46 59.34
C ARG A 194 -28.17 19.20 60.65
N LEU A 195 -27.54 20.36 60.86
CA LEU A 195 -27.79 21.18 62.05
C LEU A 195 -29.26 21.59 62.16
N SER A 196 -29.90 21.91 61.04
CA SER A 196 -31.34 22.24 60.98
C SER A 196 -32.24 21.07 61.40
N MET A 197 -31.76 19.83 61.29
CA MET A 197 -32.52 18.63 61.66
C MET A 197 -32.39 18.29 63.15
N THR A 198 -31.49 18.95 63.90
CA THR A 198 -31.24 18.64 65.32
C THR A 198 -32.33 19.13 66.27
N CYS A 199 -32.93 20.29 65.99
CA CYS A 199 -34.07 20.81 66.74
C CYS A 199 -34.85 21.86 65.93
N HIS A 200 -36.12 22.07 66.33
CA HIS A 200 -37.02 22.97 65.61
C HIS A 200 -36.56 24.43 65.62
N SER A 201 -35.87 24.87 66.68
CA SER A 201 -35.28 26.22 66.79
C SER A 201 -34.16 26.43 65.77
N TRP A 202 -33.26 25.44 65.60
CA TRP A 202 -32.25 25.46 64.54
C TRP A 202 -32.85 25.39 63.14
N LYS A 203 -33.88 24.54 62.95
CA LYS A 203 -34.62 24.45 61.68
C LYS A 203 -35.16 25.81 61.27
N MET A 204 -35.91 26.46 62.16
CA MET A 204 -36.52 27.76 61.93
C MET A 204 -35.46 28.83 61.69
N ARG A 205 -34.40 28.86 62.50
CA ARG A 205 -33.37 29.88 62.42
C ARG A 205 -32.51 29.77 61.16
N ILE A 206 -32.12 28.57 60.75
CA ILE A 206 -31.38 28.33 59.51
C ILE A 206 -32.28 28.64 58.31
N SER A 207 -33.57 28.28 58.37
CA SER A 207 -34.53 28.70 57.35
C SER A 207 -34.66 30.23 57.25
N ILE A 208 -34.57 30.96 58.36
CA ILE A 208 -34.55 32.44 58.37
C ILE A 208 -33.22 33.00 57.81
N LEU A 209 -32.08 32.47 58.25
CA LEU A 209 -30.74 32.93 57.84
C LEU A 209 -30.46 32.72 56.35
N PHE A 210 -30.96 31.64 55.76
CA PHE A 210 -30.78 31.31 54.34
C PHE A 210 -32.01 31.67 53.48
N GLY A 211 -32.97 32.42 54.03
CA GLY A 211 -34.11 32.96 53.26
C GLY A 211 -35.17 31.94 52.82
N VAL A 212 -35.15 30.72 53.36
CA VAL A 212 -36.14 29.66 53.11
C VAL A 212 -37.48 29.95 53.83
N GLN A 213 -37.45 30.69 54.94
CA GLN A 213 -38.62 31.23 55.63
C GLN A 213 -38.38 32.69 56.05
N SER A 214 -39.39 33.56 55.96
CA SER A 214 -39.27 34.97 56.37
C SER A 214 -39.37 35.14 57.89
N PRO A 215 -38.57 36.03 58.53
CA PRO A 215 -38.66 36.30 59.97
C PRO A 215 -40.02 36.92 60.38
N PRO A 216 -40.50 36.70 61.62
CA PRO A 216 -41.68 37.38 62.14
C PRO A 216 -41.42 38.89 62.29
N ALA A 217 -42.34 39.70 61.78
CA ALA A 217 -42.18 41.14 61.60
C ALA A 217 -42.06 41.93 62.92
N THR A 218 -41.00 42.73 63.04
CA THR A 218 -40.91 43.91 63.92
C THR A 218 -40.79 45.18 63.06
N PRO A 219 -41.27 46.35 63.53
CA PRO A 219 -41.67 47.44 62.64
C PRO A 219 -40.58 48.52 62.40
N LYS A 220 -40.73 49.19 61.23
CA LYS A 220 -40.28 50.53 60.81
C LYS A 220 -38.84 50.74 60.26
N VAL A 221 -38.72 51.00 58.94
CA VAL A 221 -38.57 52.32 58.25
C VAL A 221 -37.89 52.13 56.86
N VAL A 222 -38.67 52.38 55.81
CA VAL A 222 -38.41 53.00 54.48
C VAL A 222 -36.98 52.97 53.89
N HIS A 223 -36.81 52.28 52.74
CA HIS A 223 -36.57 52.90 51.42
C HIS A 223 -36.78 51.87 50.28
N ALA A 224 -37.52 52.26 49.25
CA ALA A 224 -37.79 51.51 48.01
C ALA A 224 -36.62 51.72 46.99
N PRO A 225 -36.45 50.95 45.88
CA PRO A 225 -37.51 50.67 44.89
C PRO A 225 -37.57 49.25 44.26
N ALA A 226 -38.78 48.93 43.81
CA ALA A 226 -39.21 48.14 42.64
C ALA A 226 -38.54 46.78 42.33
N LEU A 227 -39.31 45.70 42.49
CA LEU A 227 -39.81 44.83 41.41
C LEU A 227 -40.65 43.67 41.98
N LEU A 228 -41.78 43.40 41.35
CA LEU A 228 -42.84 42.46 41.74
C LEU A 228 -42.32 41.01 41.81
N PRO A 229 -42.68 40.23 42.85
CA PRO A 229 -43.69 39.20 42.63
C PRO A 229 -44.68 39.02 43.80
N ARG A 230 -45.91 38.62 43.43
CA ARG A 230 -47.06 38.35 44.30
C ARG A 230 -46.72 37.35 45.41
N LYS A 231 -46.80 37.80 46.67
CA LYS A 231 -47.00 36.94 47.85
C LYS A 231 -48.41 36.35 47.83
N PRO A 232 -48.63 35.07 48.17
CA PRO A 232 -49.92 34.64 48.70
C PRO A 232 -50.12 35.29 50.07
N MET A 233 -51.18 36.06 50.22
CA MET A 233 -51.61 36.61 51.51
C MET A 233 -52.04 35.45 52.41
N SER A 234 -51.25 35.14 53.43
CA SER A 234 -51.73 34.45 54.64
C SER A 234 -51.73 35.46 55.77
N VAL A 235 -52.74 36.34 55.74
CA VAL A 235 -53.23 37.01 56.93
C VAL A 235 -54.66 36.52 57.08
N PHE A 236 -54.86 35.38 57.72
CA PHE A 236 -56.18 35.08 58.27
C PHE A 236 -56.35 35.97 59.50
N ASP A 237 -56.73 37.22 59.23
CA ASP A 237 -57.23 38.12 60.26
C ASP A 237 -58.46 37.48 60.89
N LYS A 238 -58.53 37.46 62.22
CA LYS A 238 -59.74 37.03 62.95
C LYS A 238 -61.00 37.77 62.49
N SER A 239 -60.86 38.96 61.90
CA SER A 239 -61.97 39.71 61.29
C SER A 239 -62.41 39.16 59.92
N GLN A 240 -61.52 38.53 59.14
CA GLN A 240 -61.88 37.83 57.91
C GLN A 240 -62.49 36.46 58.19
N LEU A 241 -62.06 35.78 59.25
CA LEU A 241 -62.76 34.58 59.76
C LEU A 241 -64.17 34.94 60.27
N ALA A 242 -64.30 36.02 61.02
CA ALA A 242 -65.59 36.47 61.53
C ALA A 242 -66.55 36.93 60.41
N LYS A 243 -66.04 37.63 59.39
CA LYS A 243 -66.83 37.98 58.20
C LYS A 243 -67.17 36.76 57.34
N ALA A 244 -66.28 35.76 57.27
CA ALA A 244 -66.58 34.49 56.63
C ALA A 244 -67.67 33.72 57.38
N ASP A 245 -67.65 33.74 58.72
CA ASP A 245 -68.69 33.15 59.58
C ASP A 245 -70.04 33.90 59.45
N GLU A 246 -70.02 35.23 59.33
CA GLU A 246 -71.22 36.05 59.11
C GLU A 246 -71.85 35.79 57.73
N ILE A 247 -71.03 35.62 56.69
CA ILE A 247 -71.46 35.20 55.35
C ILE A 247 -72.00 33.76 55.38
N LEU A 248 -71.34 32.84 56.07
CA LEU A 248 -71.79 31.45 56.28
C LEU A 248 -73.16 31.38 56.97
N ASN A 249 -73.42 32.28 57.92
CA ASN A 249 -74.70 32.39 58.62
C ASN A 249 -75.80 33.12 57.80
N SER A 250 -75.43 33.84 56.73
CA SER A 250 -76.35 34.55 55.83
C SER A 250 -76.81 33.72 54.61
N LEU A 251 -76.12 32.61 54.33
CA LEU A 251 -76.41 31.73 53.21
C LEU A 251 -77.53 30.75 53.58
N SER A 252 -78.47 30.54 52.66
CA SER A 252 -79.49 29.51 52.83
C SER A 252 -78.85 28.12 52.79
N ASN A 253 -79.49 27.14 53.44
CA ASN A 253 -79.04 25.74 53.42
C ASN A 253 -78.84 25.18 52.00
N ARG A 254 -79.54 25.71 50.98
CA ARG A 254 -79.36 25.36 49.57
C ARG A 254 -78.04 25.89 48.99
N GLU A 255 -77.68 27.12 49.31
CA GLU A 255 -76.45 27.75 48.82
C GLU A 255 -75.22 27.13 49.48
N VAL A 256 -75.27 26.84 50.79
CA VAL A 256 -74.18 26.12 51.48
C VAL A 256 -73.96 24.72 50.89
N LYS A 257 -75.04 24.01 50.54
CA LYS A 257 -74.94 22.72 49.85
C LYS A 257 -74.34 22.88 48.45
N PHE A 258 -74.76 23.89 47.69
CA PHE A 258 -74.20 24.18 46.37
C PHE A 258 -72.69 24.50 46.42
N PHE A 259 -72.23 25.32 47.38
CA PHE A 259 -70.81 25.59 47.57
C PHE A 259 -70.03 24.34 47.97
N ARG A 260 -70.60 23.47 48.81
CA ARG A 260 -69.99 22.18 49.16
C ARG A 260 -69.86 21.27 47.94
N ASP A 261 -70.91 21.18 47.11
CA ASP A 261 -70.90 20.39 45.88
C ASP A 261 -69.91 20.95 44.85
N LEU A 262 -69.81 22.28 44.74
CA LEU A 262 -68.83 22.97 43.89
C LEU A 262 -67.40 22.71 44.38
N MET A 263 -67.13 22.79 45.69
CA MET A 263 -65.83 22.46 46.28
C MET A 263 -65.45 20.99 46.07
N LEU A 264 -66.40 20.06 46.22
CA LEU A 264 -66.17 18.64 45.94
C LEU A 264 -65.83 18.42 44.47
N ARG A 265 -66.53 19.10 43.56
CA ARG A 265 -66.25 19.03 42.12
C ARG A 265 -64.92 19.67 41.76
N MET A 266 -64.55 20.78 42.40
CA MET A 266 -63.24 21.42 42.22
C MET A 266 -62.12 20.48 42.67
N LYS A 267 -62.24 19.87 43.85
CA LYS A 267 -61.27 18.85 44.33
C LYS A 267 -61.18 17.64 43.40
N GLN A 268 -62.32 17.18 42.88
CA GLN A 268 -62.34 16.07 41.92
C GLN A 268 -61.61 16.44 40.62
N LEU A 269 -61.82 17.68 40.13
CA LEU A 269 -61.14 18.19 38.94
C LEU A 269 -59.65 18.38 39.18
N GLU A 270 -59.24 18.91 40.34
CA GLU A 270 -57.83 19.02 40.75
C GLU A 270 -57.15 17.66 40.81
N ALA A 271 -57.82 16.64 41.34
CA ALA A 271 -57.31 15.27 41.35
C ALA A 271 -57.17 14.70 39.92
N SER A 272 -58.17 14.92 39.06
CA SER A 272 -58.11 14.47 37.66
C SER A 272 -57.03 15.20 36.85
N LEU A 273 -56.78 16.48 37.14
CA LEU A 273 -55.72 17.26 36.51
C LEU A 273 -54.35 16.71 36.92
N SER A 274 -54.16 16.47 38.22
CA SER A 274 -52.92 15.89 38.74
C SER A 274 -52.65 14.50 38.15
N GLN A 275 -53.70 13.69 37.97
CA GLN A 275 -53.59 12.40 37.30
C GLN A 275 -53.20 12.53 35.82
N ALA A 276 -53.85 13.44 35.08
CA ALA A 276 -53.55 13.67 33.68
C ALA A 276 -52.13 14.22 33.47
N GLU A 277 -51.64 15.05 34.40
CA GLU A 277 -50.24 15.51 34.40
C GLU A 277 -49.26 14.35 34.60
N ALA A 278 -49.56 13.43 35.53
CA ALA A 278 -48.74 12.23 35.73
C ALA A 278 -48.75 11.30 34.51
N GLU A 279 -49.90 11.08 33.87
CA GLU A 279 -50.01 10.28 32.65
C GLU A 279 -49.26 10.93 31.48
N LYS A 280 -49.31 12.27 31.37
CA LYS A 280 -48.54 13.02 30.37
C LYS A 280 -47.03 12.84 30.59
N GLU A 281 -46.56 12.91 31.82
CA GLU A 281 -45.13 12.70 32.14
C GLU A 281 -44.69 11.26 31.85
N ASP A 282 -45.51 10.25 32.15
CA ASP A 282 -45.21 8.85 31.82
C ASP A 282 -45.13 8.63 30.30
N VAL A 283 -46.10 9.17 29.54
CA VAL A 283 -46.08 9.08 28.07
C VAL A 283 -44.87 9.81 27.49
N ALA A 284 -44.51 10.97 28.04
CA ALA A 284 -43.31 11.70 27.60
C ALA A 284 -42.03 10.90 27.87
N ALA A 285 -41.91 10.25 29.03
CA ALA A 285 -40.78 9.40 29.36
C ALA A 285 -40.69 8.17 28.43
N ARG A 286 -41.83 7.54 28.13
CA ARG A 286 -41.91 6.41 27.19
C ARG A 286 -41.55 6.81 25.77
N LEU A 287 -42.03 7.97 25.31
CA LEU A 287 -41.70 8.51 24.00
C LEU A 287 -40.19 8.78 23.90
N HIS A 288 -39.62 9.45 24.90
CA HIS A 288 -38.19 9.72 24.92
C HIS A 288 -37.34 8.43 24.94
N GLY A 289 -37.77 7.41 25.70
CA GLY A 289 -37.14 6.09 25.67
C GLY A 289 -37.20 5.44 24.29
N ALA A 290 -38.34 5.53 23.60
CA ALA A 290 -38.51 5.00 22.25
C ALA A 290 -37.66 5.76 21.21
N GLU A 291 -37.54 7.07 21.34
CA GLU A 291 -36.67 7.90 20.50
C GLU A 291 -35.20 7.50 20.67
N ASN A 292 -34.73 7.31 21.91
CA ASN A 292 -33.36 6.86 22.18
C ASN A 292 -33.06 5.49 21.56
N VAL A 293 -34.01 4.54 21.62
CA VAL A 293 -33.85 3.22 20.99
C VAL A 293 -33.84 3.35 19.46
N ARG A 294 -34.71 4.19 18.89
CA ARG A 294 -34.72 4.45 17.45
C ARG A 294 -33.38 5.01 16.99
N ASP A 295 -32.85 6.00 17.69
CA ASP A 295 -31.59 6.66 17.32
C ASP A 295 -30.42 5.68 17.42
N PHE A 296 -30.38 4.86 18.47
CA PHE A 296 -29.41 3.77 18.59
C PHE A 296 -29.49 2.76 17.44
N LEU A 297 -30.71 2.36 17.03
CA LEU A 297 -30.89 1.43 15.91
C LEU A 297 -30.50 2.05 14.57
N MET A 298 -30.77 3.34 14.36
CA MET A 298 -30.33 4.06 13.16
C MET A 298 -28.81 4.14 13.08
N ASP A 299 -28.13 4.46 14.18
CA ASP A 299 -26.66 4.48 14.23
C ASP A 299 -26.09 3.08 13.93
N LYS A 300 -26.69 2.03 14.51
CA LYS A 300 -26.27 0.65 14.21
C LYS A 300 -26.53 0.23 12.77
N LEU A 301 -27.64 0.66 12.19
CA LEU A 301 -27.95 0.38 10.79
C LEU A 301 -26.94 1.07 9.87
N LYS A 302 -26.57 2.31 10.18
CA LYS A 302 -25.54 3.05 9.47
C LYS A 302 -24.16 2.40 9.59
N ASP A 303 -23.75 1.98 10.79
CA ASP A 303 -22.51 1.23 11.01
C ASP A 303 -22.46 -0.03 10.12
N LEU A 304 -23.58 -0.76 10.03
CA LEU A 304 -23.69 -1.98 9.23
C LEU A 304 -23.67 -1.69 7.72
N GLU A 305 -24.32 -0.62 7.27
CA GLU A 305 -24.26 -0.17 5.87
C GLU A 305 -22.84 0.24 5.46
N GLU A 306 -22.13 0.98 6.32
CA GLU A 306 -20.74 1.36 6.10
C GLU A 306 -19.82 0.12 6.07
N ALA A 307 -20.01 -0.82 6.99
CA ALA A 307 -19.28 -2.08 7.01
C ALA A 307 -19.55 -2.93 5.76
N LEU A 308 -20.81 -2.98 5.29
CA LEU A 308 -21.20 -3.69 4.07
C LEU A 308 -20.56 -3.03 2.84
N ALA A 309 -20.62 -1.71 2.72
CA ALA A 309 -20.01 -0.96 1.62
C ALA A 309 -18.50 -1.19 1.56
N ALA A 310 -17.81 -1.13 2.71
CA ALA A 310 -16.39 -1.43 2.81
C ALA A 310 -16.08 -2.90 2.42
N GLY A 311 -16.93 -3.84 2.82
CA GLY A 311 -16.82 -5.26 2.43
C GLY A 311 -16.98 -5.48 0.92
N MET A 312 -17.97 -4.83 0.29
CA MET A 312 -18.18 -4.88 -1.15
C MET A 312 -17.00 -4.26 -1.91
N GLU A 313 -16.45 -3.14 -1.43
CA GLU A 313 -15.27 -2.54 -2.06
C GLU A 313 -14.03 -3.45 -1.92
N GLN A 314 -13.82 -4.05 -0.75
CA GLN A 314 -12.68 -4.94 -0.52
C GLN A 314 -12.75 -6.20 -1.39
N THR A 315 -13.93 -6.78 -1.55
CA THR A 315 -14.16 -7.93 -2.44
C THR A 315 -13.96 -7.55 -3.91
N ALA A 316 -14.43 -6.39 -4.35
CA ALA A 316 -14.16 -5.86 -5.70
C ALA A 316 -12.66 -5.65 -5.95
N ARG A 317 -11.92 -5.07 -5.00
CA ARG A 317 -10.46 -4.90 -5.07
C ARG A 317 -9.73 -6.24 -5.11
N ARG A 318 -10.16 -7.23 -4.34
CA ARG A 318 -9.61 -8.60 -4.38
C ARG A 318 -9.87 -9.26 -5.74
N SER A 319 -11.07 -9.13 -6.29
CA SER A 319 -11.42 -9.67 -7.60
C SER A 319 -10.57 -9.07 -8.73
N ARG A 320 -10.38 -7.74 -8.74
CA ARG A 320 -9.50 -7.07 -9.71
C ARG A 320 -8.04 -7.52 -9.58
N ARG A 321 -7.52 -7.65 -8.35
CA ARG A 321 -6.17 -8.18 -8.11
C ARG A 321 -6.04 -9.62 -8.62
N GLY A 322 -6.99 -10.50 -8.31
CA GLY A 322 -6.97 -11.87 -8.81
C GLY A 322 -7.11 -11.96 -10.34
N ALA A 323 -7.82 -11.04 -10.98
CA ALA A 323 -7.86 -10.95 -12.45
C ALA A 323 -6.50 -10.53 -13.02
N PHE A 324 -5.86 -9.51 -12.43
CA PHE A 324 -4.53 -9.07 -12.83
C PHE A 324 -3.47 -10.16 -12.62
N GLU A 325 -3.47 -10.83 -11.46
CA GLU A 325 -2.55 -11.93 -11.16
C GLU A 325 -2.70 -13.08 -12.17
N ARG A 326 -3.93 -13.45 -12.55
CA ARG A 326 -4.17 -14.46 -13.60
C ARG A 326 -3.60 -14.04 -14.96
N LEU A 327 -3.79 -12.78 -15.35
CA LEU A 327 -3.22 -12.27 -16.62
C LEU A 327 -1.70 -12.22 -16.56
N PHE A 328 -1.13 -11.84 -15.42
CA PHE A 328 0.31 -11.80 -15.21
C PHE A 328 0.92 -13.21 -15.27
N MET A 329 0.28 -14.19 -14.62
CA MET A 329 0.70 -15.61 -14.72
C MET A 329 0.61 -16.12 -16.16
N ALA A 330 -0.50 -15.87 -16.86
CA ALA A 330 -0.63 -16.27 -18.26
C ALA A 330 0.44 -15.64 -19.17
N TYR A 331 0.81 -14.39 -18.92
CA TYR A 331 1.89 -13.72 -19.63
C TYR A 331 3.25 -14.36 -19.32
N LEU A 332 3.54 -14.66 -18.05
CA LEU A 332 4.78 -15.33 -17.66
C LEU A 332 4.88 -16.74 -18.25
N ASP A 333 3.78 -17.50 -18.26
CA ASP A 333 3.72 -18.83 -18.85
C ASP A 333 3.99 -18.76 -20.36
N ALA A 334 3.32 -17.84 -21.07
CA ALA A 334 3.57 -17.62 -22.50
C ALA A 334 5.02 -17.22 -22.78
N LYS A 335 5.59 -16.34 -21.94
CA LYS A 335 6.98 -15.91 -22.13
C LYS A 335 7.98 -17.01 -21.84
N THR A 336 7.68 -17.88 -20.87
CA THR A 336 8.50 -19.05 -20.55
C THR A 336 8.46 -20.03 -21.71
N GLN A 337 7.29 -20.29 -22.28
CA GLN A 337 7.14 -21.14 -23.47
C GLN A 337 7.94 -20.59 -24.66
N GLU A 338 7.86 -19.28 -24.95
CA GLU A 338 8.65 -18.66 -26.04
C GLU A 338 10.16 -18.86 -25.84
N LEU A 339 10.65 -18.77 -24.60
CA LEU A 339 12.06 -18.97 -24.28
C LEU A 339 12.47 -20.44 -24.37
N GLU A 340 11.60 -21.36 -23.97
CA GLU A 340 11.80 -22.80 -24.10
C GLU A 340 11.87 -23.21 -25.58
N ASP A 341 10.97 -22.68 -26.41
CA ASP A 341 10.94 -22.93 -27.85
C ASP A 341 12.23 -22.39 -28.53
N ALA A 342 12.64 -21.16 -28.19
CA ALA A 342 13.89 -20.58 -28.70
C ALA A 342 15.13 -21.36 -28.26
N LEU A 343 15.14 -21.87 -27.02
CA LEU A 343 16.21 -22.74 -26.53
C LEU A 343 16.25 -24.07 -27.28
N ALA A 344 15.09 -24.67 -27.56
CA ALA A 344 14.99 -25.91 -28.33
C ALA A 344 15.51 -25.72 -29.76
N GLU A 345 15.15 -24.61 -30.41
CA GLU A 345 15.65 -24.27 -31.75
C GLU A 345 17.17 -24.08 -31.76
N SER A 346 17.71 -23.32 -30.80
CA SER A 346 19.16 -23.11 -30.68
C SER A 346 19.91 -24.42 -30.39
N SER A 347 19.31 -25.31 -29.58
CA SER A 347 19.86 -26.65 -29.32
C SER A 347 19.91 -27.48 -30.60
N ALA A 348 18.83 -27.49 -31.39
CA ALA A 348 18.77 -28.20 -32.67
C ALA A 348 19.83 -27.69 -33.67
N GLN A 349 19.96 -26.38 -33.80
CA GLN A 349 20.99 -25.75 -34.65
C GLN A 349 22.41 -26.14 -34.21
N ASN A 350 22.67 -26.19 -32.90
CA ASN A 350 23.97 -26.62 -32.38
C ASN A 350 24.27 -28.09 -32.71
N GLU A 351 23.28 -28.98 -32.60
CA GLU A 351 23.47 -30.38 -32.98
C GLU A 351 23.70 -30.56 -34.49
N GLU A 352 23.01 -29.78 -35.32
CA GLU A 352 23.26 -29.76 -36.78
C GLU A 352 24.67 -29.27 -37.11
N LEU A 353 25.11 -28.14 -36.53
CA LEU A 353 26.46 -27.62 -36.71
C LEU A 353 27.54 -28.60 -36.23
N LYS A 354 27.30 -29.31 -35.11
CA LYS A 354 28.20 -30.37 -34.65
C LYS A 354 28.27 -31.52 -35.66
N ALA A 355 27.14 -31.95 -36.21
CA ALA A 355 27.09 -33.01 -37.22
C ALA A 355 27.81 -32.59 -38.52
N GLU A 356 27.65 -31.34 -38.95
CA GLU A 356 28.38 -30.78 -40.10
C GLU A 356 29.89 -30.72 -39.84
N LEU A 357 30.30 -30.27 -38.66
CA LEU A 357 31.71 -30.19 -38.26
C LEU A 357 32.35 -31.57 -38.24
N ASP A 358 31.66 -32.57 -37.69
CA ASP A 358 32.08 -33.98 -37.73
C ASP A 358 32.20 -34.51 -39.17
N ARG A 359 31.25 -34.17 -40.04
CA ARG A 359 31.28 -34.56 -41.46
C ARG A 359 32.50 -33.97 -42.16
N VAL A 360 32.74 -32.67 -41.98
CA VAL A 360 33.88 -31.95 -42.54
C VAL A 360 35.19 -32.52 -41.99
N HIS A 361 35.26 -32.81 -40.70
CA HIS A 361 36.42 -33.42 -40.08
C HIS A 361 36.74 -34.79 -40.68
N ARG A 362 35.73 -35.67 -40.86
CA ARG A 362 35.89 -36.98 -41.51
C ARG A 362 36.37 -36.84 -42.96
N GLN A 363 35.83 -35.86 -43.71
CA GLN A 363 36.26 -35.59 -45.08
C GLN A 363 37.72 -35.12 -45.14
N HIS A 364 38.14 -34.23 -44.25
CA HIS A 364 39.53 -33.79 -44.17
C HIS A 364 40.47 -34.93 -43.78
N GLN A 365 40.10 -35.76 -42.81
CA GLN A 365 40.87 -36.95 -42.45
C GLN A 365 41.02 -37.90 -43.64
N ALA A 366 39.95 -38.14 -44.40
CA ALA A 366 39.99 -38.98 -45.60
C ALA A 366 40.92 -38.39 -46.68
N LYS A 367 40.81 -37.09 -46.97
CA LYS A 367 41.72 -36.39 -47.90
C LYS A 367 43.19 -36.48 -47.46
N THR A 368 43.44 -36.28 -46.16
CA THR A 368 44.79 -36.36 -45.59
C THR A 368 45.36 -37.77 -45.75
N ARG A 369 44.58 -38.82 -45.50
CA ARG A 369 45.01 -40.22 -45.73
C ARG A 369 45.37 -40.49 -47.19
N VAL A 370 44.56 -40.01 -48.13
CA VAL A 370 44.87 -40.15 -49.57
C VAL A 370 46.18 -39.43 -49.92
N LEU A 371 46.38 -38.22 -49.44
CA LEU A 371 47.63 -37.47 -49.66
C LEU A 371 48.83 -38.20 -49.04
N ASP A 372 48.70 -38.71 -47.81
CA ASP A 372 49.74 -39.51 -47.15
C ASP A 372 50.07 -40.78 -47.96
N ASP A 373 49.05 -41.47 -48.48
CA ASP A 373 49.24 -42.66 -49.32
C ASP A 373 49.93 -42.32 -50.64
N MET A 374 49.56 -41.21 -51.28
CA MET A 374 50.21 -40.70 -52.49
C MET A 374 51.68 -40.32 -52.24
N LEU A 375 51.96 -39.66 -51.12
CA LEU A 375 53.34 -39.32 -50.72
C LEU A 375 54.17 -40.58 -50.44
N ARG A 376 53.58 -41.61 -49.82
CA ARG A 376 54.26 -42.87 -49.51
C ARG A 376 54.48 -43.76 -50.75
N HIS A 377 53.52 -43.82 -51.67
CA HIS A 377 53.51 -44.84 -52.73
C HIS A 377 53.71 -44.31 -54.15
N GLY A 378 53.32 -43.08 -54.45
CA GLY A 378 53.26 -42.54 -55.81
C GLY A 378 54.58 -41.98 -56.32
N HIS A 379 55.13 -40.97 -55.64
CA HIS A 379 56.22 -40.18 -56.22
C HIS A 379 57.56 -40.92 -56.23
N LYS A 380 57.94 -41.56 -55.12
CA LYS A 380 59.28 -42.18 -55.02
C LYS A 380 59.46 -43.36 -55.96
N LYS A 381 58.44 -44.21 -56.13
CA LYS A 381 58.56 -45.40 -57.00
C LYS A 381 58.48 -45.05 -58.49
N VAL A 382 57.64 -44.08 -58.87
CA VAL A 382 57.54 -43.61 -60.26
C VAL A 382 58.82 -42.88 -60.66
N LEU A 383 59.30 -41.93 -59.86
CA LEU A 383 60.56 -41.23 -60.10
C LEU A 383 61.75 -42.19 -60.16
N VAL A 384 61.83 -43.19 -59.28
CA VAL A 384 62.93 -44.17 -59.32
C VAL A 384 62.87 -45.04 -60.58
N LYS A 385 61.68 -45.45 -61.03
CA LYS A 385 61.52 -46.18 -62.29
C LYS A 385 61.96 -45.30 -63.47
N GLU A 386 61.48 -44.07 -63.54
CA GLU A 386 61.77 -43.14 -64.63
C GLU A 386 63.26 -42.77 -64.68
N VAL A 387 63.88 -42.46 -63.54
CA VAL A 387 65.34 -42.25 -63.43
C VAL A 387 66.11 -43.49 -63.88
N ARG A 388 65.63 -44.71 -63.57
CA ARG A 388 66.26 -45.95 -64.03
C ARG A 388 66.13 -46.12 -65.53
N THR A 389 64.96 -45.82 -66.12
CA THR A 389 64.74 -45.86 -67.57
C THR A 389 65.63 -44.86 -68.28
N LEU A 390 65.67 -43.60 -67.82
CA LEU A 390 66.50 -42.54 -68.37
C LEU A 390 68.01 -42.87 -68.28
N ARG A 391 68.45 -43.51 -67.18
CA ARG A 391 69.84 -43.99 -67.07
C ARG A 391 70.17 -45.08 -68.08
N ALA A 392 69.25 -46.01 -68.32
CA ALA A 392 69.44 -47.08 -69.30
C ALA A 392 69.48 -46.52 -70.73
N GLU A 393 68.61 -45.55 -71.04
CA GLU A 393 68.57 -44.87 -72.32
C GLU A 393 69.84 -44.04 -72.57
N ASN A 394 70.32 -43.31 -71.57
CA ASN A 394 71.57 -42.55 -71.66
C ASN A 394 72.77 -43.47 -71.88
N ALA A 395 72.83 -44.62 -71.21
CA ALA A 395 73.85 -45.64 -71.45
C ALA A 395 73.79 -46.17 -72.90
N ARG A 396 72.59 -46.42 -73.45
CA ARG A 396 72.40 -46.84 -74.83
C ARG A 396 72.91 -45.78 -75.81
N LEU A 397 72.52 -44.51 -75.63
CA LEU A 397 72.97 -43.40 -76.47
C LEU A 397 74.48 -43.20 -76.41
N GLN A 398 75.12 -43.43 -75.25
CA GLN A 398 76.58 -43.41 -75.14
C GLN A 398 77.24 -44.54 -75.95
N THR A 399 76.66 -45.74 -75.95
CA THR A 399 77.16 -46.84 -76.79
C THR A 399 77.00 -46.57 -78.28
N GLU A 400 75.86 -46.03 -78.70
CA GLU A 400 75.61 -45.62 -80.10
C GLU A 400 76.60 -44.52 -80.52
N THR A 401 76.79 -43.49 -79.68
CA THR A 401 77.76 -42.40 -79.91
C THR A 401 79.18 -42.94 -80.04
N ARG A 402 79.58 -43.89 -79.19
CA ARG A 402 80.89 -44.55 -79.28
C ARG A 402 81.03 -45.35 -80.58
N GLY A 403 79.97 -46.04 -81.00
CA GLY A 403 79.89 -46.74 -82.28
C GLY A 403 80.07 -45.80 -83.47
N TYR A 404 79.34 -44.69 -83.51
CA TYR A 404 79.48 -43.67 -84.55
C TYR A 404 80.88 -43.04 -84.58
N ARG A 405 81.50 -42.80 -83.41
CA ARG A 405 82.88 -42.31 -83.33
C ARG A 405 83.90 -43.32 -83.87
N LEU A 406 83.72 -44.60 -83.59
CA LEU A 406 84.56 -45.67 -84.14
C LEU A 406 84.41 -45.77 -85.66
N GLN A 407 83.17 -45.71 -86.17
CA GLN A 407 82.91 -45.68 -87.62
C GLN A 407 83.55 -44.47 -88.28
N LEU A 408 83.43 -43.28 -87.66
CA LEU A 408 84.08 -42.06 -88.15
C LEU A 408 85.60 -42.20 -88.16
N GLN A 409 86.19 -42.80 -87.12
CA GLN A 409 87.62 -43.05 -87.05
C GLN A 409 88.09 -44.03 -88.13
N GLN A 410 87.35 -45.09 -88.39
CA GLN A 410 87.60 -46.03 -89.49
C GLN A 410 87.52 -45.33 -90.84
N LEU A 411 86.48 -44.53 -91.10
CA LEU A 411 86.37 -43.74 -92.33
C LEU A 411 87.54 -42.77 -92.50
N LYS A 412 87.96 -42.08 -91.44
CA LYS A 412 89.15 -41.21 -91.48
C LYS A 412 90.42 -41.98 -91.79
N GLN A 413 90.60 -43.18 -91.24
CA GLN A 413 91.73 -44.05 -91.57
C GLN A 413 91.69 -44.53 -93.03
N SER A 414 90.51 -44.90 -93.53
CA SER A 414 90.32 -45.27 -94.94
C SER A 414 90.58 -44.10 -95.89
N LEU A 415 90.16 -42.87 -95.53
CA LEU A 415 90.48 -41.65 -96.27
C LEU A 415 92.00 -41.37 -96.27
N LEU A 416 92.67 -41.49 -95.13
CA LEU A 416 94.13 -41.33 -95.05
C LEU A 416 94.88 -42.40 -95.86
N GLN A 417 94.34 -43.62 -95.95
CA GLN A 417 94.88 -44.65 -96.84
C GLN A 417 94.70 -44.26 -98.31
N LEU A 418 93.56 -43.69 -98.70
CA LEU A 418 93.33 -43.16 -100.05
C LEU A 418 94.25 -41.98 -100.38
N ASP A 419 94.44 -41.04 -99.45
CA ASP A 419 95.40 -39.92 -99.62
C ASP A 419 96.85 -40.44 -99.76
N SER A 420 97.19 -41.58 -99.15
CA SER A 420 98.50 -42.22 -99.33
C SER A 420 98.65 -42.96 -100.67
N PHE A 421 97.55 -43.31 -101.33
CA PHE A 421 97.55 -43.82 -102.71
C PHE A 421 97.67 -42.68 -103.73
N ASP A 422 97.02 -41.53 -103.49
CA ASP A 422 97.11 -40.34 -104.35
C ASP A 422 98.47 -39.61 -104.25
N ALA A 423 99.32 -39.96 -103.28
CA ALA A 423 100.69 -39.43 -103.15
C ALA A 423 101.76 -40.23 -103.93
N PHE A 424 101.37 -41.29 -104.64
CA PHE A 424 102.25 -42.15 -105.46
C PHE A 424 101.92 -42.14 -106.97
N GLU A 425 101.02 -41.26 -107.43
CA GLU A 425 100.94 -40.79 -108.83
C GLU A 425 101.45 -39.35 -108.95
#